data_AF-A0A372ULE9-F1
#
_entry.id   AF-A0A372ULE9-F1
#
_cell.length_a   1.000
_cell.length_b   1.000
_cell.length_c   1.000
_cell.angle_alpha   90.00
_cell.angle_beta   90.00
_cell.angle_gamma   90.00
#
_symmetry.space_group_name_H-M   'P 1'
#
loop_
_entity.id
_entity.type
_entity.pdbx_description
1 polymer ?
#
loop_
_entity_poly.entity_id
_entity_poly.type
_entity_poly.pdbx_seq_one_letter_code
_entity_poly.pdbx_strand_id
1 'polypeptide(L)' 'MYIPLKPLFSRHKGIGVQFTDEPTGNLDETTADEIIALLKKTAHELGKCVVVVTHSKHLAEEADEILEIKNGAISFLTE' A
#
# COMPACT_ATOMS: atom_id res chain seq x y z
N MET A 1 5.45 -6.86 -13.66
CA MET A 1 4.51 -5.91 -14.27
C MET A 1 5.19 -4.54 -14.26
N TYR A 2 5.59 -4.00 -15.42
CA TYR A 2 6.25 -2.70 -15.51
C TYR A 2 5.22 -1.67 -15.98
N ILE A 3 4.79 -0.80 -15.07
CA ILE A 3 3.93 0.34 -15.40
C ILE A 3 4.85 1.56 -15.49
N PRO A 4 5.05 2.14 -16.68
CA PRO A 4 5.91 3.31 -16.83
C PRO A 4 5.20 4.51 -16.20
N LEU A 5 5.53 4.83 -14.95
CA LEU A 5 5.13 6.09 -14.35
C LEU A 5 6.00 7.22 -14.92
N LYS A 6 5.34 8.30 -15.36
CA LYS A 6 6.02 9.51 -15.83
C LYS A 6 6.92 10.09 -14.72
N PRO A 7 7.97 10.86 -15.08
CA PRO A 7 9.07 11.23 -14.18
C PRO A 7 8.59 11.84 -12.86
N LEU A 8 9.32 11.52 -11.78
CA LEU A 8 9.11 11.87 -10.38
C LEU A 8 8.87 13.38 -10.08
N PHE A 9 9.04 14.27 -11.06
CA PHE A 9 8.85 15.72 -10.93
C PHE A 9 7.61 16.26 -11.66
N SER A 10 6.74 15.40 -12.19
CA SER A 10 5.41 15.85 -12.64
C SER A 10 4.62 16.31 -11.42
N ARG A 11 4.53 17.64 -11.23
CA ARG A 11 3.74 18.32 -10.20
C ARG A 11 2.26 17.97 -10.35
N HIS A 12 1.86 16.77 -9.93
CA HIS A 12 0.46 16.41 -9.79
C HIS A 12 -0.09 17.10 -8.54
N LYS A 13 -0.74 18.25 -8.76
CA LYS A 13 -1.65 18.85 -7.79
C LYS A 13 -2.74 17.82 -7.48
N GLY A 14 -2.73 17.24 -6.28
CA GLY A 14 -3.89 16.56 -5.72
C GLY A 14 -3.81 15.04 -5.65
N ILE A 15 -3.75 14.31 -6.77
CA ILE A 15 -4.10 12.87 -6.74
C ILE A 15 -2.95 12.04 -7.30
N GLY A 16 -2.39 11.14 -6.48
CA GLY A 16 -1.29 10.25 -6.85
C GLY A 16 -1.51 8.87 -6.24
N VAL A 17 -1.03 7.83 -6.93
CA VAL A 17 -1.09 6.44 -6.46
C VAL A 17 0.31 6.02 -6.02
N GLN A 18 0.43 5.54 -4.79
CA GLN A 18 1.66 5.00 -4.22
C GLN A 18 1.58 3.47 -4.28
N PHE A 19 2.55 2.84 -4.91
CA PHE A 19 2.70 1.38 -4.90
C PHE A 19 3.86 1.01 -3.98
N THR A 20 3.64 0.07 -3.07
CA THR A 20 4.67 -0.43 -2.16
C THR A 20 4.64 -1.95 -2.12
N ASP A 21 5.76 -2.56 -2.48
CA ASP A 21 5.94 -4.01 -2.45
C ASP A 21 6.69 -4.39 -1.17
N GLU A 22 6.02 -5.13 -0.28
CA GLU A 22 6.53 -5.62 1.01
C GLU A 22 7.25 -4.55 1.87
N PRO A 23 6.59 -3.41 2.19
CA PRO A 23 7.27 -2.27 2.81
C PRO A 23 7.79 -2.52 4.23
N THR A 24 7.32 -3.57 4.90
CA THR A 24 7.68 -3.91 6.29
C THR A 24 8.44 -5.22 6.45
N GLY A 25 8.71 -5.96 5.36
CA GLY A 25 9.18 -7.36 5.44
C GLY A 25 10.53 -7.61 6.12
N ASN A 26 11.36 -6.57 6.31
CA ASN A 26 12.67 -6.66 6.96
C ASN A 26 12.83 -5.68 8.14
N LEU A 27 11.71 -5.19 8.68
CA LEU A 27 11.69 -4.26 9.79
C LEU A 27 11.34 -4.99 11.08
N ASP A 28 11.83 -4.48 12.22
CA ASP A 28 11.28 -4.86 13.51
C ASP A 28 9.84 -4.34 13.64
N GLU A 29 9.10 -4.92 14.59
CA GLU A 29 7.67 -4.63 14.79
C GLU A 29 7.38 -3.15 15.03
N THR A 30 8.20 -2.47 15.85
CA THR A 30 8.03 -1.03 16.14
C THR A 30 8.23 -0.19 14.88
N THR A 31 9.29 -0.45 14.12
CA THR A 31 9.54 0.27 12.87
C THR A 31 8.48 -0.05 11.81
N ALA A 32 7.97 -1.28 11.77
CA ALA A 32 6.88 -1.67 10.87
C ALA A 32 5.59 -0.88 11.16
N ASP A 33 5.22 -0.72 12.43
CA ASP A 33 4.06 0.07 12.85
C ASP A 33 4.17 1.54 12.45
N GLU A 34 5.37 2.14 12.56
CA GLU A 34 5.61 3.50 12.09
C GLU A 34 5.41 3.64 10.57
N ILE A 35 5.87 2.66 9.79
CA ILE A 35 5.66 2.62 8.34
C ILE A 35 4.18 2.46 8.00
N ILE A 36 3.47 1.57 8.69
CA ILE A 36 2.01 1.40 8.54
C ILE A 36 1.31 2.74 8.78
N ALA A 37 1.62 3.42 9.90
CA ALA A 37 1.02 4.70 10.24
C ALA A 37 1.28 5.77 9.16
N LEU A 38 2.48 5.79 8.58
CA LEU A 38 2.83 6.71 7.49
C LEU A 38 2.03 6.42 6.21
N LEU A 39 1.83 5.15 5.86
CA LEU A 39 1.04 4.74 4.71
C LEU A 39 -0.43 5.14 4.89
N LYS A 40 -1.02 4.90 6.07
CA LYS A 40 -2.39 5.33 6.40
C LYS A 40 -2.56 6.84 6.32
N LYS A 41 -1.63 7.59 6.92
CA LYS A 41 -1.59 9.05 6.82
C LYS A 41 -1.52 9.52 5.37
N THR A 42 -0.71 8.86 4.54
CA THR A 42 -0.60 9.18 3.11
C THR A 42 -1.92 8.93 2.39
N ALA A 43 -2.61 7.83 2.70
CA ALA A 43 -3.90 7.52 2.11
C ALA A 43 -4.98 8.54 2.53
N HIS A 44 -5.19 8.69 3.84
CA HIS A 44 -6.36 9.37 4.40
C HIS A 44 -6.16 10.87 4.59
N GLU A 45 -4.99 11.33 5.04
CA GLU A 45 -4.74 12.75 5.29
C GLU A 45 -4.25 13.48 4.03
N LEU A 46 -3.41 12.83 3.22
CA LEU A 46 -2.85 13.43 2.01
C LEU A 46 -3.69 13.15 0.75
N GLY A 47 -4.79 12.42 0.89
CA GLY A 47 -5.74 12.11 -0.19
C GLY A 47 -5.09 11.32 -1.34
N LYS A 48 -4.19 10.40 -1.01
CA LYS A 48 -3.53 9.52 -1.99
C LYS A 48 -4.19 8.15 -2.00
N CYS A 49 -4.05 7.44 -3.12
CA CYS A 49 -4.35 6.01 -3.15
C CYS A 49 -3.06 5.26 -2.84
N VAL A 50 -3.11 4.34 -1.88
CA VAL A 50 -1.97 3.49 -1.52
C VAL A 50 -2.33 2.06 -1.83
N VAL A 51 -1.49 1.40 -2.62
CA VAL A 51 -1.63 -0.02 -2.97
C VAL A 51 -0.40 -0.74 -2.43
N VAL A 52 -0.64 -1.66 -1.51
CA VAL A 52 0.40 -2.42 -0.83
C VAL A 52 0.31 -3.88 -1.25
N VAL A 53 1.45 -4.47 -1.62
CA VAL A 53 1.59 -5.93 -1.71
C VAL A 53 2.27 -6.39 -0.44
N THR A 54 1.67 -7.35 0.26
CA THR A 54 2.29 -7.93 1.45
C THR A 54 1.83 -9.35 1.75
N HIS A 55 2.70 -10.12 2.41
CA HIS A 55 2.37 -11.36 3.11
C HIS A 55 2.08 -11.17 4.61
N SER A 56 2.24 -9.95 5.15
CA SER A 56 1.96 -9.64 6.55
C SER A 56 0.46 -9.41 6.78
N LYS A 57 -0.15 -10.26 7.62
CA LYS A 57 -1.56 -10.11 8.01
C LYS A 57 -1.79 -8.81 8.79
N HIS A 58 -0.86 -8.45 9.68
CA HIS A 58 -0.92 -7.23 10.47
C HIS A 58 -1.02 -5.98 9.60
N LEU A 59 -0.17 -5.86 8.58
CA LEU A 59 -0.23 -4.74 7.64
C LEU A 59 -1.50 -4.79 6.76
N ALA A 60 -1.95 -5.98 6.36
CA ALA A 60 -3.16 -6.13 5.55
C ALA A 60 -4.43 -5.73 6.31
N GLU A 61 -4.54 -6.07 7.60
CA GLU A 61 -5.68 -5.73 8.46
C GLU A 61 -5.86 -4.22 8.70
N GLU A 62 -4.80 -3.44 8.46
CA GLU A 62 -4.81 -1.98 8.56
C GLU A 62 -5.27 -1.26 7.28
N ALA A 63 -5.51 -2.01 6.20
CA ALA A 63 -5.95 -1.47 4.92
C ALA A 63 -7.48 -1.26 4.89
N ASP A 64 -7.92 -0.30 4.08
CA ASP A 64 -9.36 -0.05 3.86
C ASP A 64 -10.03 -1.23 3.11
N GLU A 65 -9.30 -1.83 2.17
CA GLU A 65 -9.76 -2.92 1.31
C GLU A 65 -8.68 -3.99 1.22
N ILE A 66 -9.08 -5.27 1.25
CA ILE A 66 -8.15 -6.40 1.20
C ILE A 66 -8.49 -7.29 0.01
N LEU A 67 -7.52 -7.45 -0.88
CA LEU A 67 -7.59 -8.39 -2.00
C LEU A 67 -6.62 -9.55 -1.75
N GLU A 68 -7.12 -10.77 -1.80
CA GLU A 68 -6.30 -11.98 -1.77
C GLU A 68 -5.98 -12.45 -3.19
N ILE A 69 -4.71 -12.78 -3.44
CA ILE A 69 -4.30 -13.48 -4.65
C ILE A 69 -3.97 -14.93 -4.29
N LYS A 70 -4.75 -15.87 -4.83
CA LYS A 70 -4.58 -17.31 -4.56
C LYS A 70 -4.77 -18.12 -5.83
N ASN A 71 -3.81 -19.00 -6.13
CA ASN A 71 -3.81 -19.84 -7.33
C ASN A 71 -4.03 -19.05 -8.64
N GLY A 72 -3.50 -17.82 -8.73
CA GLY A 72 -3.65 -16.94 -9.89
C GLY A 72 -5.02 -16.26 -10.00
N ALA A 73 -5.92 -16.45 -9.04
CA ALA A 73 -7.20 -15.74 -8.95
C ALA A 73 -7.15 -14.65 -7.88
N ILE A 74 -7.97 -13.61 -8.05
CA ILE A 74 -8.11 -12.48 -7.12
C ILE A 74 -9.51 -12.51 -6.50
N SER A 75 -9.61 -12.33 -5.19
CA SER A 75 -10.88 -12.20 -4.45
C SER A 75 -10.81 -11.10 -3.41
N PHE A 76 -11.92 -10.39 -3.20
CA PHE A 76 -12.07 -9.45 -2.09
C PHE A 76 -12.31 -10.24 -0.80
N LEU A 77 -11.61 -9.85 0.28
CA LEU A 77 -11.82 -10.39 1.63
C LEU A 77 -12.65 -9.45 2.51
N THR A 78 -12.70 -8.17 2.15
CA THR A 78 -13.59 -7.15 2.72
C THR A 78 -15.00 -7.28 2.09
N GLU A 79 -16.04 -6.99 2.87
CA GLU A 79 -17.46 -7.04 2.44
C GLU A 79 -17.90 -5.80 1.66
#